data_AF-A0A0V1Q162-F1
#
_entry.id   AF-A0A0V1Q162-F1
#
_cell.length_a   1.000
_cell.length_b   1.000
_cell.length_c   1.000
_cell.angle_alpha   90.00
_cell.angle_beta   90.00
_cell.angle_gamma   90.00
#
_symmetry.space_group_name_H-M   'P 1'
#
loop_
_entity.id
_entity.type
_entity.pdbx_description
1 polymer ?
#
loop_
_entity_poly.entity_id
_entity_poly.type
_entity_poly.pdbx_seq_one_letter_code
_entity_poly.pdbx_strand_id
1 'polypeptide(L)'
;MADDNSQSNGTVKVPTNQHDNPLLNKLTPQQFDASIRFYEADKKLNPEDRGEVANDLQSIMYKTAFIGYGSAMGNFFVPTIINRFQHPSVPSTPTKIRPFVHKPFLSFLIGLTALLITNQQVAKYQFSKKIESLESESSKKNQLEAWKSMDYHQASLFFLYYRKTAENPRFVVKDPRTFTEQSLHEVRYDPPSKDRHFTKALGIGREDDSEKHEMSHWDQIRTANGFAPSQTPSSSPENNQELPSDLSTDQVGINANYEEEQAKPVTAWDAIRQQSRKP
;
A
#
# COMPACT_ATOMS: atom_id res chain seq x y z
N MET A 1 -10.12 13.37 -58.50
CA MET A 1 -10.18 12.19 -57.62
C MET A 1 -9.57 12.63 -56.31
N ALA A 2 -10.43 12.81 -55.31
CA ALA A 2 -10.08 13.30 -53.99
C ALA A 2 -10.10 12.09 -53.05
N ASP A 3 -8.98 11.84 -52.36
CA ASP A 3 -8.95 10.87 -51.27
C ASP A 3 -8.81 11.64 -49.96
N ASP A 4 -9.95 11.72 -49.28
CA ASP A 4 -10.15 12.28 -47.95
C ASP A 4 -9.69 11.24 -46.91
N ASN A 5 -8.48 11.44 -46.37
CA ASN A 5 -7.92 10.60 -45.32
C ASN A 5 -8.23 11.22 -43.96
N SER A 6 -9.48 11.08 -43.52
CA SER A 6 -9.93 11.49 -42.19
C SER A 6 -9.87 10.29 -41.24
N GLN A 7 -8.78 10.19 -40.49
CA GLN A 7 -8.64 9.31 -39.33
C GLN A 7 -9.78 9.58 -38.34
N SER A 8 -10.59 8.56 -38.07
CA SER A 8 -11.63 8.60 -37.04
C SER A 8 -10.98 8.62 -35.66
N ASN A 9 -10.70 9.82 -35.14
CA ASN A 9 -10.53 10.02 -33.72
C ASN A 9 -11.83 9.59 -33.04
N GLY A 10 -11.78 8.48 -32.30
CA GLY A 10 -12.88 7.92 -31.54
C GLY A 10 -13.30 8.85 -30.40
N THR A 11 -14.10 9.86 -30.74
CA THR A 11 -14.83 10.68 -29.78
C THR A 11 -15.97 9.81 -29.25
N VAL A 12 -15.77 9.23 -28.07
CA VAL A 12 -16.82 8.51 -27.36
C VAL A 12 -17.91 9.50 -27.00
N LYS A 13 -19.14 9.26 -27.47
CA LYS A 13 -20.28 10.13 -27.18
C LYS A 13 -20.56 10.10 -25.68
N VAL A 14 -20.23 11.20 -25.00
CA VAL A 14 -20.59 11.44 -23.59
C VAL A 14 -22.12 11.55 -23.50
N PRO A 15 -22.81 10.74 -22.69
CA PRO A 15 -24.25 10.85 -22.50
C PRO A 15 -24.61 12.19 -21.85
N THR A 16 -25.61 12.88 -22.40
CA THR A 16 -26.06 14.24 -22.09
C THR A 16 -26.75 14.40 -20.72
N ASN A 17 -26.67 13.42 -19.82
CA ASN A 17 -27.08 13.61 -18.42
C ASN A 17 -25.89 14.13 -17.61
N GLN A 18 -25.44 15.35 -17.98
CA GLN A 18 -24.20 15.98 -17.54
C GLN A 18 -24.26 16.61 -16.13
N HIS A 19 -25.43 16.71 -15.50
CA HIS A 19 -25.57 17.49 -14.26
C HIS A 19 -25.33 16.74 -12.94
N ASP A 20 -25.33 15.41 -12.94
CA ASP A 20 -25.31 14.62 -11.70
C ASP A 20 -24.01 13.84 -11.44
N ASN A 21 -23.03 13.90 -12.36
CA ASN A 21 -21.76 13.20 -12.19
C ASN A 21 -20.69 14.13 -11.58
N PRO A 22 -20.32 13.94 -10.30
CA PRO A 22 -19.38 14.82 -9.62
C PRO A 22 -17.95 14.74 -10.19
N LEU A 23 -17.62 13.71 -10.97
CA LEU A 23 -16.31 13.59 -11.61
C LEU A 23 -16.12 14.60 -12.75
N LEU A 24 -17.20 14.95 -13.47
CA LEU A 24 -17.15 15.96 -14.53
C LEU A 24 -16.82 17.36 -14.00
N ASN A 25 -17.12 17.62 -12.72
CA ASN A 25 -16.78 18.88 -12.05
C ASN A 25 -15.32 18.93 -11.55
N LYS A 26 -14.67 17.77 -11.39
CA LYS A 26 -13.31 17.66 -10.81
C LYS A 26 -12.23 17.34 -11.84
N LEU A 27 -12.59 16.65 -12.92
CA LEU A 27 -11.68 16.19 -13.95
C LEU A 27 -11.81 17.05 -15.20
N THR A 28 -10.70 17.29 -15.89
CA THR A 28 -10.77 17.83 -17.24
C THR A 28 -11.40 16.80 -18.19
N PRO A 29 -11.99 17.22 -19.32
CA PRO A 29 -12.58 16.27 -20.28
C PRO A 29 -11.60 15.17 -20.72
N GLN A 30 -10.33 15.51 -20.91
CA GLN A 30 -9.27 14.56 -21.24
C GLN A 30 -9.00 13.54 -20.13
N GLN A 31 -9.01 13.99 -18.87
CA GLN A 31 -8.84 13.11 -17.71
C GLN A 31 -10.05 12.20 -17.52
N PHE A 32 -11.25 12.71 -17.77
CA PHE A 32 -12.48 11.92 -17.73
C PHE A 32 -12.45 10.82 -18.81
N ASP A 33 -12.09 11.16 -20.05
CA ASP A 33 -11.93 10.19 -21.13
C ASP A 33 -10.82 9.16 -20.83
N ALA A 34 -9.70 9.59 -20.25
CA ALA A 34 -8.64 8.68 -19.81
C ALA A 34 -9.15 7.71 -18.72
N SER A 35 -9.95 8.19 -17.77
CA SER A 35 -10.54 7.34 -16.73
C SER A 35 -11.50 6.29 -17.29
N ILE A 36 -12.27 6.65 -18.32
CA ILE A 36 -13.15 5.73 -19.04
C ILE A 36 -12.31 4.68 -19.77
N ARG A 37 -11.27 5.09 -20.52
CA ARG A 37 -10.38 4.16 -21.24
C ARG A 37 -9.70 3.19 -20.29
N PHE A 38 -9.25 3.67 -19.14
CA PHE A 38 -8.69 2.84 -18.10
C PHE A 38 -9.70 1.82 -17.57
N TYR A 39 -10.92 2.26 -17.23
CA TYR A 39 -11.97 1.36 -16.78
C TYR A 39 -12.33 0.28 -17.81
N GLU A 40 -12.45 0.66 -19.08
CA GLU A 40 -12.74 -0.28 -20.18
C GLU A 40 -11.60 -1.28 -20.41
N ALA A 41 -10.34 -0.87 -20.22
CA ALA A 41 -9.18 -1.75 -20.33
C ALA A 41 -9.06 -2.70 -19.11
N ASP A 42 -9.19 -2.18 -17.89
CA ASP A 42 -9.07 -2.98 -16.66
C ASP A 42 -10.19 -4.02 -16.53
N LYS A 43 -11.40 -3.73 -17.01
CA LYS A 43 -12.51 -4.69 -17.00
C LYS A 43 -12.21 -5.97 -17.80
N LYS A 44 -11.29 -5.90 -18.78
CA LYS A 44 -10.88 -7.05 -19.61
C LYS A 44 -9.81 -7.93 -18.94
N LEU A 45 -9.23 -7.48 -17.83
CA LEU A 45 -8.18 -8.21 -17.13
C LEU A 45 -8.75 -9.25 -16.16
N ASN A 46 -8.13 -10.43 -16.14
CA ASN A 46 -8.36 -11.44 -15.12
C ASN A 46 -7.55 -11.12 -13.85
N PRO A 47 -7.90 -11.67 -12.67
CA PRO A 47 -7.10 -11.49 -11.45
C PRO A 47 -5.62 -11.88 -11.60
N GLU A 48 -5.33 -12.94 -12.38
CA GLU A 48 -3.96 -13.36 -12.71
C GLU A 48 -3.21 -12.29 -13.52
N ASP A 49 -3.85 -11.74 -14.56
CA ASP A 49 -3.28 -10.64 -15.36
C ASP A 49 -3.00 -9.42 -14.49
N ARG A 50 -3.89 -9.09 -13.54
CA ARG A 50 -3.68 -7.99 -12.59
C ARG A 50 -2.47 -8.24 -11.71
N GLY A 51 -2.26 -9.48 -11.27
CA GLY A 51 -1.06 -9.89 -10.52
C GLY A 51 0.22 -9.72 -11.36
N GLU A 52 0.21 -10.13 -12.62
CA GLU A 52 1.34 -9.94 -13.53
C GLU A 52 1.66 -8.45 -13.73
N VAL A 53 0.65 -7.63 -13.99
CA VAL A 53 0.80 -6.17 -14.14
C VAL A 53 1.36 -5.54 -12.87
N ALA A 54 0.91 -5.97 -11.68
CA ALA A 54 1.44 -5.50 -10.40
C ALA A 54 2.93 -5.84 -10.23
N ASN A 55 3.32 -7.08 -10.52
CA ASN A 55 4.71 -7.53 -10.44
C ASN A 55 5.62 -6.79 -11.43
N ASP A 56 5.14 -6.55 -12.65
CA ASP A 56 5.85 -5.77 -13.65
C ASP A 56 6.04 -4.31 -13.21
N LEU A 57 4.99 -3.67 -12.70
CA LEU A 57 5.07 -2.30 -12.17
C LEU A 57 6.04 -2.21 -10.99
N GLN A 58 6.02 -3.18 -10.08
CA GLN A 58 6.97 -3.29 -8.97
C GLN A 58 8.42 -3.37 -9.48
N SER A 59 8.68 -4.21 -10.49
CA SER A 59 9.99 -4.33 -11.12
C SER A 59 10.46 -3.01 -11.74
N ILE A 60 9.57 -2.31 -12.46
CA ILE A 60 9.87 -1.00 -13.05
C ILE A 60 10.18 0.03 -11.95
N MET A 61 9.40 0.05 -10.87
CA MET A 61 9.62 0.96 -9.74
C MET A 61 10.99 0.72 -9.09
N TYR A 62 11.35 -0.53 -8.81
CA TYR A 62 12.65 -0.86 -8.23
C TYR A 62 13.81 -0.52 -9.15
N LYS A 63 13.71 -0.83 -10.45
CA LYS A 63 14.74 -0.47 -11.44
C LYS A 63 14.91 1.04 -11.55
N THR A 64 13.80 1.77 -11.59
CA THR A 64 13.81 3.23 -11.67
C THR A 64 14.45 3.82 -10.42
N ALA A 65 14.04 3.38 -9.23
CA ALA A 65 14.62 3.83 -7.97
C ALA A 65 16.12 3.52 -7.89
N PHE A 66 16.53 2.30 -8.25
CA PHE A 66 17.93 1.88 -8.22
C PHE A 66 18.80 2.74 -9.14
N ILE A 67 18.39 2.92 -10.40
CA ILE A 67 19.12 3.75 -11.36
C ILE A 67 19.11 5.22 -10.94
N GLY A 68 17.98 5.71 -10.43
CA GLY A 68 17.84 7.06 -9.90
C GLY A 68 18.80 7.36 -8.78
N TYR A 69 18.81 6.53 -7.73
CA TYR A 69 19.72 6.68 -6.60
C TYR A 69 21.19 6.52 -7.02
N GLY A 70 21.50 5.57 -7.90
CA GLY A 70 22.84 5.40 -8.45
C GLY A 70 23.32 6.65 -9.20
N SER A 71 22.46 7.22 -10.06
CA SER A 71 22.73 8.46 -10.78
C SER A 71 22.92 9.64 -9.83
N ALA A 72 22.06 9.77 -8.82
CA ALA A 72 22.14 10.84 -7.81
C ALA A 72 23.45 10.78 -7.03
N MET A 73 23.86 9.57 -6.60
CA MET A 73 25.13 9.37 -5.90
C MET A 73 26.33 9.72 -6.78
N GLY A 74 26.35 9.25 -8.03
CA GLY A 74 27.43 9.59 -8.97
C GLY A 74 27.55 11.10 -9.19
N ASN A 75 26.40 11.75 -9.42
CA ASN A 75 26.30 13.19 -9.64
C ASN A 75 26.62 14.02 -8.40
N PHE A 76 26.32 13.51 -7.21
CA PHE A 76 26.72 14.13 -5.94
C PHE A 76 28.25 14.25 -5.82
N PHE A 77 29.01 13.25 -6.29
CA PHE A 77 30.47 13.31 -6.21
C PHE A 77 31.13 14.12 -7.34
N VAL A 78 30.39 14.60 -8.35
CA VAL A 78 30.95 15.32 -9.52
C VAL A 78 31.81 16.52 -9.11
N PRO A 79 31.38 17.46 -8.24
CA PRO A 79 32.23 18.59 -7.83
C PRO A 79 33.51 18.15 -7.12
N THR A 80 33.45 17.03 -6.39
CA THR A 80 34.60 16.45 -5.69
C THR A 80 35.57 15.79 -6.66
N ILE A 81 35.05 15.09 -7.67
CA ILE A 81 35.84 14.45 -8.74
C ILE A 81 36.55 15.51 -9.58
N ILE A 82 35.82 16.54 -10.05
CA ILE A 82 36.39 17.63 -10.86
C ILE A 82 37.50 18.35 -10.09
N ASN A 83 37.27 18.68 -8.82
CA ASN A 83 38.27 19.33 -7.97
C ASN A 83 39.53 18.45 -7.79
N ARG A 84 39.37 17.13 -7.69
CA ARG A 84 40.50 16.19 -7.58
C ARG A 84 41.33 16.12 -8.87
N PHE A 85 40.70 16.21 -10.03
CA PHE A 85 41.40 16.20 -11.33
C PHE A 85 42.04 17.55 -11.70
N GLN A 86 41.41 18.67 -11.35
CA GLN A 86 41.93 20.02 -11.62
C GLN A 86 43.00 20.45 -10.60
N HIS A 87 42.89 19.97 -9.37
CA HIS A 87 43.87 20.19 -8.31
C HIS A 87 44.38 18.83 -7.80
N PRO A 88 45.15 18.09 -8.63
CA PRO A 88 45.80 16.87 -8.19
C PRO A 88 46.65 17.22 -6.98
N SER A 89 46.36 16.57 -5.85
CA SER A 89 46.93 16.96 -4.57
C SER A 89 48.44 16.75 -4.60
N VAL A 90 49.20 17.84 -4.69
CA VAL A 90 50.62 17.87 -4.29
C VAL A 90 50.66 17.46 -2.82
N PRO A 91 51.58 16.60 -2.37
CA PRO A 91 51.65 16.17 -0.97
C PRO A 91 52.01 17.39 -0.11
N SER A 92 51.00 18.13 0.34
CA SER A 92 51.18 19.23 1.28
C SER A 92 50.81 18.76 2.69
N THR A 93 51.66 19.22 3.59
CA THR A 93 51.78 18.99 5.03
C THR A 93 50.48 18.69 5.81
N PRO A 94 50.59 17.87 6.89
CA PRO A 94 49.48 17.12 7.50
C PRO A 94 48.48 17.94 8.34
N THR A 95 48.36 19.25 8.13
CA THR A 95 47.72 20.16 9.09
C THR A 95 46.32 20.67 8.73
N LYS A 96 45.73 20.29 7.59
CA LYS A 96 44.33 20.66 7.27
C LYS A 96 43.46 19.43 7.04
N ILE A 97 42.46 19.26 7.91
CA ILE A 97 41.36 18.31 7.74
C ILE A 97 40.71 18.61 6.38
N ARG A 98 40.91 17.73 5.40
CA ARG A 98 40.34 17.87 4.07
C ARG A 98 38.86 17.48 4.13
N PRO A 99 37.93 18.33 3.67
CA PRO A 99 36.52 17.95 3.63
C PRO A 99 36.33 16.76 2.67
N PHE A 100 35.56 15.76 3.11
CA PHE A 100 35.26 14.54 2.32
C PHE A 100 34.49 14.86 1.03
N VAL A 101 33.64 15.90 1.06
CA VAL A 101 32.86 16.38 -0.10
C VAL A 101 33.19 17.84 -0.38
N HIS A 102 33.58 18.15 -1.60
CA HIS A 102 33.79 19.52 -2.05
C HIS A 102 32.44 20.18 -2.39
N LYS A 103 32.11 21.30 -1.74
CA LYS A 103 30.83 22.03 -1.92
C LYS A 103 29.61 21.11 -1.71
N PRO A 104 29.31 20.70 -0.46
CA PRO A 104 28.27 19.70 -0.18
C PRO A 104 26.86 20.15 -0.62
N PHE A 105 26.52 21.43 -0.48
CA PHE A 105 25.21 21.95 -0.91
C PHE A 105 25.04 21.90 -2.44
N LEU A 106 26.07 22.31 -3.19
CA LEU A 106 26.04 22.23 -4.66
C LEU A 106 26.01 20.77 -5.13
N SER A 107 26.81 19.91 -4.50
CA SER A 107 26.81 18.46 -4.74
C SER A 107 25.43 17.85 -4.50
N PHE A 108 24.75 18.24 -3.42
CA PHE A 108 23.38 17.84 -3.14
C PHE A 108 22.40 18.29 -4.23
N LEU A 109 22.45 19.55 -4.66
CA LEU A 109 21.56 20.06 -5.73
C LEU A 109 21.79 19.36 -7.06
N ILE A 110 23.04 19.09 -7.43
CA ILE A 110 23.40 18.35 -8.65
C ILE A 110 22.87 16.90 -8.55
N GLY A 111 23.09 16.24 -7.41
CA GLY A 111 22.57 14.89 -7.15
C GLY A 111 21.04 14.82 -7.20
N LEU A 112 20.35 15.78 -6.58
CA LEU A 112 18.88 15.87 -6.59
C LEU A 112 18.33 16.11 -7.99
N THR A 113 18.94 17.01 -8.75
CA THR A 113 18.53 17.30 -10.13
C THR A 113 18.73 16.07 -11.02
N ALA A 114 19.87 15.39 -10.87
CA ALA A 114 20.13 14.14 -11.57
C ALA A 114 19.12 13.06 -11.21
N LEU A 115 18.74 12.93 -9.93
CA LEU A 115 17.72 11.99 -9.46
C LEU A 115 16.39 12.23 -10.18
N LEU A 116 15.89 13.47 -10.19
CA LEU A 116 14.59 13.82 -10.76
C LEU A 116 14.55 13.56 -12.28
N ILE A 117 15.56 14.04 -13.01
CA ILE A 117 15.64 13.88 -14.47
C ILE A 117 15.80 12.41 -14.83
N THR A 118 16.71 11.70 -14.17
CA THR A 118 16.97 10.29 -14.45
C THR A 118 15.73 9.45 -14.15
N ASN A 119 15.06 9.67 -13.02
CA ASN A 119 13.83 8.95 -12.67
C ASN A 119 12.75 9.14 -13.73
N GLN A 120 12.54 10.38 -14.20
CA GLN A 120 11.53 10.65 -15.22
C GLN A 120 11.85 9.97 -16.56
N GLN A 121 13.12 10.03 -17.00
CA GLN A 121 13.54 9.40 -18.25
C GLN A 121 13.50 7.86 -18.19
N VAL A 122 14.01 7.28 -17.09
CA VAL A 122 14.04 5.83 -16.89
C VAL A 122 12.63 5.28 -16.76
N ALA A 123 11.76 5.93 -15.98
CA ALA A 123 10.36 5.51 -15.86
C ALA A 123 9.68 5.49 -17.23
N LYS A 124 9.80 6.57 -18.01
CA LYS A 124 9.24 6.65 -19.36
C LYS A 124 9.81 5.55 -20.27
N TYR A 125 11.13 5.34 -20.26
CA TYR A 125 11.79 4.32 -21.07
C TYR A 125 11.33 2.91 -20.71
N GLN A 126 11.28 2.55 -19.43
CA GLN A 126 10.85 1.23 -18.98
C GLN A 126 9.37 0.99 -19.33
N PHE A 127 8.53 2.01 -19.19
CA PHE A 127 7.11 1.94 -19.52
C PHE A 127 6.89 1.74 -21.03
N SER A 128 7.55 2.54 -21.87
CA SER A 128 7.48 2.41 -23.32
C SER A 128 8.01 1.07 -23.80
N LYS A 129 9.14 0.60 -23.23
CA LYS A 129 9.70 -0.72 -23.56
C LYS A 129 8.75 -1.87 -23.20
N LYS A 130 8.03 -1.75 -22.08
CA LYS A 130 7.03 -2.77 -21.70
C LYS A 130 5.84 -2.76 -22.68
N ILE A 131 5.34 -1.59 -23.06
CA ILE A 131 4.30 -1.47 -24.08
C ILE A 131 4.76 -2.11 -25.39
N GLU A 132 5.96 -1.78 -25.87
CA GLU A 132 6.53 -2.35 -27.10
C GLU A 132 6.66 -3.88 -27.02
N SER A 133 7.12 -4.43 -25.88
CA SER A 133 7.18 -5.88 -25.69
C SER A 133 5.80 -6.54 -25.76
N LEU A 134 4.78 -5.91 -25.19
CA LEU A 134 3.40 -6.43 -25.22
C LEU A 134 2.73 -6.26 -26.59
N GLU A 135 3.17 -5.31 -27.40
CA GLU A 135 2.72 -5.19 -28.81
C GLU A 135 3.21 -6.35 -29.66
N SER A 136 4.38 -6.92 -29.33
CA SER A 136 4.92 -8.10 -30.02
C SER A 136 4.22 -9.41 -29.60
N GLU A 137 3.58 -9.44 -28.42
CA GLU A 137 2.91 -10.62 -27.87
C GLU A 137 1.39 -10.55 -28.07
N SER A 138 0.88 -11.19 -29.12
CA SER A 138 -0.57 -11.20 -29.43
C SER A 138 -1.43 -11.83 -28.33
N SER A 139 -0.86 -12.72 -27.51
CA SER A 139 -1.54 -13.39 -26.38
C SER A 139 -1.89 -12.44 -25.24
N LYS A 140 -1.17 -11.32 -25.08
CA LYS A 140 -1.32 -10.38 -23.96
C LYS A 140 -2.01 -9.06 -24.34
N LYS A 141 -2.89 -9.11 -25.34
CA LYS A 141 -3.60 -7.92 -25.85
C LYS A 141 -4.39 -7.16 -24.77
N ASN A 142 -5.02 -7.87 -23.82
CA ASN A 142 -5.77 -7.23 -22.73
C ASN A 142 -4.84 -6.46 -21.78
N GLN A 143 -3.68 -7.04 -21.46
CA GLN A 143 -2.65 -6.36 -20.66
C GLN A 143 -2.12 -5.14 -21.42
N LEU A 144 -1.85 -5.24 -22.72
CA LEU A 144 -1.40 -4.13 -23.55
C LEU A 144 -2.34 -2.92 -23.48
N GLU A 145 -3.65 -3.15 -23.59
CA GLU A 145 -4.65 -2.07 -23.50
C GLU A 145 -4.62 -1.40 -22.11
N ALA A 146 -4.46 -2.18 -21.05
CA ALA A 146 -4.31 -1.65 -19.70
C ALA A 146 -3.03 -0.82 -19.57
N TRP A 147 -1.89 -1.28 -20.08
CA TRP A 147 -0.63 -0.54 -20.10
C TRP A 147 -0.72 0.77 -20.88
N LYS A 148 -1.42 0.80 -22.01
CA LYS A 148 -1.65 2.02 -22.79
C LYS A 148 -2.58 3.03 -22.10
N SER A 149 -3.46 2.56 -21.23
CA SER A 149 -4.41 3.40 -20.49
C SER A 149 -3.82 4.01 -19.20
N MET A 150 -2.66 3.53 -18.76
CA MET A 150 -1.97 3.98 -17.56
C MET A 150 -1.03 5.16 -17.81
N ASP A 151 -0.92 6.05 -16.82
CA ASP A 151 0.11 7.09 -16.79
C ASP A 151 1.35 6.60 -16.05
N TYR A 152 2.51 6.67 -16.70
CA TYR A 152 3.81 6.30 -16.13
C TYR A 152 4.19 7.16 -14.93
N HIS A 153 3.71 8.42 -14.84
CA HIS A 153 3.95 9.27 -13.68
C HIS A 153 3.30 8.74 -12.40
N GLN A 154 2.19 8.01 -12.55
CA GLN A 154 1.40 7.45 -11.45
C GLN A 154 1.60 5.94 -11.30
N ALA A 155 2.71 5.39 -11.81
CA ALA A 155 2.99 3.95 -11.78
C ALA A 155 2.90 3.34 -10.36
N SER A 156 3.28 4.09 -9.32
CA SER A 156 3.15 3.66 -7.93
C SER A 156 1.71 3.49 -7.48
N LEU A 157 0.80 4.37 -7.91
CA LEU A 157 -0.62 4.27 -7.61
C LEU A 157 -1.23 3.07 -8.33
N PHE A 158 -0.88 2.87 -9.61
CA PHE A 158 -1.31 1.71 -10.37
C PHE A 158 -0.77 0.39 -9.80
N PHE A 159 0.46 0.36 -9.30
CA PHE A 159 1.02 -0.81 -8.61
C PHE A 159 0.15 -1.19 -7.40
N LEU A 160 -0.15 -0.22 -6.53
CA LEU A 160 -1.00 -0.46 -5.36
C LEU A 160 -2.40 -0.91 -5.76
N TYR A 161 -2.96 -0.29 -6.80
CA TYR A 161 -4.27 -0.65 -7.35
C TYR A 161 -4.31 -2.10 -7.83
N TYR A 162 -3.38 -2.49 -8.71
CA TYR A 162 -3.37 -3.83 -9.30
C TYR A 162 -3.07 -4.91 -8.28
N ARG A 163 -2.18 -4.64 -7.32
CA ARG A 163 -1.91 -5.56 -6.23
C ARG A 163 -3.17 -5.81 -5.38
N LYS A 164 -3.86 -4.75 -4.97
CA LYS A 164 -5.09 -4.88 -4.17
C LYS A 164 -6.23 -5.53 -4.95
N THR A 165 -6.37 -5.24 -6.24
CA THR A 165 -7.45 -5.78 -7.08
C THR A 165 -7.19 -7.21 -7.55
N ALA A 166 -5.93 -7.64 -7.61
CA ALA A 166 -5.56 -9.04 -7.81
C ALA A 166 -5.97 -9.91 -6.62
N GLU A 167 -5.77 -9.43 -5.38
CA GLU A 167 -6.19 -10.13 -4.16
C GLU A 167 -7.72 -10.09 -3.98
N ASN A 168 -8.32 -8.93 -4.23
CA ASN A 168 -9.73 -8.67 -3.93
C ASN A 168 -10.42 -7.89 -5.06
N PRO A 169 -11.27 -8.53 -5.89
CA PRO A 169 -11.97 -7.90 -7.02
C PRO A 169 -12.91 -6.75 -6.61
N ARG A 170 -13.29 -6.67 -5.33
CA ARG A 170 -14.14 -5.59 -4.79
C ARG A 170 -13.47 -4.22 -4.86
N PHE A 171 -12.15 -4.16 -4.97
CA PHE A 171 -11.41 -2.90 -5.07
C PHE A 171 -11.35 -2.34 -6.49
N VAL A 172 -11.86 -3.06 -7.49
CA VAL A 172 -11.88 -2.60 -8.88
C VAL A 172 -12.63 -1.27 -8.98
N VAL A 173 -12.11 -0.36 -9.82
CA VAL A 173 -12.69 0.95 -10.06
C VAL A 173 -14.09 0.79 -10.67
N LYS A 174 -15.06 1.52 -10.12
CA LYS A 174 -16.43 1.56 -10.66
C LYS A 174 -16.46 2.41 -11.94
N ASP A 175 -17.45 2.16 -12.80
CA ASP A 175 -17.60 2.90 -14.06
C ASP A 175 -17.70 4.43 -13.82
N PRO A 176 -16.75 5.23 -14.34
CA PRO A 176 -16.75 6.68 -14.18
C PRO A 176 -18.01 7.35 -14.71
N ARG A 177 -18.70 6.76 -15.69
CA ARG A 177 -19.93 7.31 -16.29
C ARG A 177 -21.13 7.23 -15.34
N THR A 178 -21.14 6.23 -14.46
CA THR A 178 -22.23 5.98 -13.51
C THR A 178 -21.95 6.53 -12.12
N PHE A 179 -20.87 7.29 -11.96
CA PHE A 179 -20.43 7.78 -10.68
C PHE A 179 -21.40 8.85 -10.13
N THR A 180 -21.89 8.64 -8.92
CA THR A 180 -22.86 9.52 -8.23
C THR A 180 -22.25 10.10 -6.95
N GLU A 181 -22.83 11.19 -6.41
CA GLU A 181 -22.38 11.79 -5.15
C GLU A 181 -22.39 10.81 -3.97
N GLN A 182 -23.35 9.88 -3.92
CA GLN A 182 -23.41 8.85 -2.89
C GLN A 182 -22.20 7.89 -2.95
N SER A 183 -21.67 7.66 -4.15
CA SER A 183 -20.48 6.84 -4.36
C SER A 183 -19.20 7.51 -3.83
N LEU A 184 -19.21 8.83 -3.63
CA LEU A 184 -18.07 9.58 -3.10
C LEU A 184 -17.79 9.27 -1.63
N HIS A 185 -18.82 8.90 -0.87
CA HIS A 185 -18.75 8.62 0.57
C HIS A 185 -18.86 7.13 0.89
N GLU A 186 -18.74 6.25 -0.10
CA GLU A 186 -18.79 4.81 0.12
C GLU A 186 -17.54 4.36 0.90
N VAL A 187 -17.75 4.01 2.17
CA VAL A 187 -16.70 3.48 3.03
C VAL A 187 -16.46 2.01 2.69
N ARG A 188 -15.33 1.70 2.07
CA ARG A 188 -14.88 0.32 1.89
C ARG A 188 -14.07 -0.10 3.12
N TYR A 189 -14.61 -1.03 3.91
CA TYR A 189 -13.88 -1.62 5.02
C TYR A 189 -12.95 -2.72 4.49
N ASP A 190 -11.65 -2.45 4.53
CA ASP A 190 -10.61 -3.46 4.38
C ASP A 190 -10.22 -3.88 5.81
N PRO A 191 -10.50 -5.14 6.23
CA PRO A 191 -10.06 -5.58 7.55
C PRO A 191 -8.54 -5.39 7.64
N PRO A 192 -8.01 -4.88 8.77
CA PRO A 192 -6.57 -4.69 8.91
C PRO A 192 -5.89 -6.01 8.59
N SER A 193 -4.96 -5.99 7.62
CA SER A 193 -4.23 -7.20 7.29
C SER A 193 -3.53 -7.68 8.57
N LYS A 194 -3.37 -9.01 8.71
CA LYS A 194 -2.65 -9.60 9.84
C LYS A 194 -1.17 -9.16 9.91
N ASP A 195 -0.73 -8.44 8.89
CA ASP A 195 0.62 -7.99 8.65
C ASP A 195 0.82 -6.58 9.22
N ARG A 196 1.43 -6.52 10.41
CA ARG A 196 1.61 -5.30 11.21
C ARG A 196 2.53 -4.26 10.59
N HIS A 197 3.34 -4.64 9.60
CA HIS A 197 4.33 -3.76 8.99
C HIS A 197 3.86 -3.28 7.61
N PHE A 198 3.89 -1.95 7.39
CA PHE A 198 3.56 -1.33 6.10
C PHE A 198 4.36 -1.91 4.93
N THR A 199 5.63 -2.27 5.16
CA THR A 199 6.49 -2.93 4.19
C THR A 199 5.98 -4.32 3.81
N LYS A 200 5.49 -5.10 4.79
CA LYS A 200 4.82 -6.39 4.58
C LYS A 200 3.50 -6.23 3.84
N ALA A 201 2.70 -5.23 4.24
CA ALA A 201 1.48 -4.85 3.56
C ALA A 201 1.71 -4.31 2.14
N LEU A 202 2.94 -4.00 1.73
CA LEU A 202 3.33 -3.62 0.36
C LEU A 202 4.01 -4.75 -0.42
N GLY A 203 4.25 -5.92 0.18
CA GLY A 203 5.04 -7.00 -0.44
C GLY A 203 6.53 -6.63 -0.62
N ILE A 204 7.05 -5.75 0.23
CA ILE A 204 8.42 -5.23 0.19
C ILE A 204 9.16 -5.74 1.43
N GLY A 205 9.90 -6.85 1.29
CA GLY A 205 10.68 -7.43 2.38
C GLY A 205 10.72 -8.96 2.31
N ARG A 206 11.78 -9.56 2.86
CA ARG A 206 11.99 -11.01 2.87
C ARG A 206 11.28 -11.61 4.09
N GLU A 207 10.57 -12.71 3.88
CA GLU A 207 9.94 -13.53 4.92
C GLU A 207 11.01 -14.17 5.80
N ASP A 208 11.11 -13.71 7.05
CA ASP A 208 11.59 -14.55 8.14
C ASP A 208 10.36 -14.89 8.99
N ASP A 209 9.79 -16.08 8.79
CA ASP A 209 8.63 -16.65 9.50
C ASP A 209 8.94 -16.97 10.99
N SER A 210 9.73 -16.13 11.65
CA SER A 210 10.18 -16.33 13.03
C SER A 210 9.57 -15.34 14.03
N GLU A 211 8.52 -14.62 13.64
CA GLU A 211 7.81 -13.72 14.55
C GLU A 211 6.78 -14.50 15.39
N LYS A 212 7.23 -14.91 16.58
CA LYS A 212 6.35 -15.24 17.72
C LYS A 212 5.23 -14.22 17.78
N HIS A 213 3.98 -14.68 17.81
CA HIS A 213 2.78 -13.85 17.90
C HIS A 213 2.92 -12.75 18.97
N GLU A 214 3.36 -11.56 18.58
CA GLU A 214 3.27 -10.40 19.43
C GLU A 214 1.77 -10.15 19.65
N MET A 215 1.36 -9.97 20.90
CA MET A 215 -0.04 -9.75 21.25
C MET A 215 -0.62 -8.53 20.51
N SER A 216 -1.90 -8.56 20.11
CA SER A 216 -2.58 -7.42 19.49
C SER A 216 -2.49 -6.19 20.40
N HIS A 217 -2.47 -4.98 19.85
CA HIS A 217 -2.47 -3.76 20.67
C HIS A 217 -3.65 -3.75 21.67
N TRP A 218 -4.79 -4.31 21.27
CA TRP A 218 -5.95 -4.49 22.15
C TRP A 218 -5.77 -5.58 23.21
N ASP A 219 -4.96 -6.62 22.94
CA ASP A 219 -4.59 -7.63 23.94
C ASP A 219 -3.58 -7.07 24.94
N GLN A 220 -2.67 -6.19 24.49
CA GLN A 220 -1.74 -5.47 25.36
C GLN A 220 -2.49 -4.53 26.32
N ILE A 221 -3.51 -3.82 25.82
CA ILE A 221 -4.36 -2.97 26.65
C ILE A 221 -5.19 -3.83 27.63
N ARG A 222 -5.71 -4.98 27.20
CA ARG A 222 -6.47 -5.88 28.09
C ARG A 222 -5.59 -6.47 29.20
N THR A 223 -4.38 -6.93 28.87
CA THR A 223 -3.41 -7.42 29.86
C THR A 223 -2.94 -6.31 30.80
N ALA A 224 -2.69 -5.10 30.32
CA ALA A 224 -2.34 -3.94 31.16
C ALA A 224 -3.46 -3.54 32.14
N ASN A 225 -4.72 -3.81 31.78
CA ASN A 225 -5.89 -3.56 32.62
C ASN A 225 -6.32 -4.79 33.45
N GLY A 226 -5.49 -5.83 33.54
CA GLY A 226 -5.75 -7.00 34.40
C GLY A 226 -6.71 -8.04 33.81
N PHE A 227 -7.14 -7.90 32.56
CA PHE A 227 -7.92 -8.93 31.86
C PHE A 227 -6.96 -9.91 31.18
N ALA A 228 -6.78 -11.08 31.79
CA ALA A 228 -6.01 -12.16 31.17
C ALA A 228 -6.67 -12.58 29.84
N PRO A 229 -5.90 -12.78 28.76
CA PRO A 229 -6.45 -13.34 27.54
C PRO A 229 -6.95 -14.75 27.84
N SER A 230 -8.24 -14.99 27.65
CA SER A 230 -8.83 -16.32 27.71
C SER A 230 -8.05 -17.20 26.73
N GLN A 231 -7.28 -18.15 27.28
CA GLN A 231 -6.72 -19.23 26.47
C GLN A 231 -7.93 -19.97 25.89
N THR A 232 -8.20 -19.79 24.60
CA THR A 232 -9.03 -20.74 23.86
C THR A 232 -8.36 -22.10 23.98
N PRO A 233 -9.03 -23.12 24.55
CA PRO A 233 -8.43 -24.44 24.65
C PRO A 233 -8.34 -25.03 23.25
N SER A 234 -7.13 -25.00 22.68
CA SER A 234 -6.68 -25.92 21.65
C SER A 234 -6.80 -27.34 22.22
N SER A 235 -7.97 -27.93 22.07
CA SER A 235 -8.22 -29.34 22.37
C SER A 235 -7.99 -30.14 21.10
N SER A 236 -6.80 -30.73 21.00
CA SER A 236 -6.60 -31.99 20.26
C SER A 236 -6.12 -33.04 21.27
N PRO A 237 -6.67 -34.26 21.25
CA PRO A 237 -6.59 -35.20 22.35
C PRO A 237 -5.42 -36.18 22.15
N GLU A 238 -4.61 -36.40 23.19
CA GLU A 238 -3.81 -37.61 23.33
C GLU A 238 -3.25 -37.67 24.76
N ASN A 239 -3.82 -38.53 25.60
CA ASN A 239 -3.18 -39.80 25.99
C ASN A 239 -3.75 -40.30 27.34
N ASN A 240 -4.06 -41.60 27.37
CA ASN A 240 -4.53 -42.33 28.54
C ASN A 240 -3.40 -42.45 29.58
N GLN A 241 -3.68 -42.17 30.87
CA GLN A 241 -3.22 -43.01 31.98
C GLN A 241 -3.85 -42.62 33.33
N GLU A 242 -4.63 -43.58 33.85
CA GLU A 242 -4.72 -44.02 35.25
C GLU A 242 -5.29 -43.08 36.34
N LEU A 243 -6.51 -43.45 36.79
CA LEU A 243 -7.00 -43.28 38.16
C LEU A 243 -6.21 -44.19 39.14
N PRO A 244 -6.07 -43.85 40.43
CA PRO A 244 -7.12 -44.14 41.42
C PRO A 244 -7.29 -43.05 42.51
N SER A 245 -8.51 -42.66 42.87
CA SER A 245 -9.34 -43.15 44.00
C SER A 245 -9.18 -42.34 45.30
N ASP A 246 -10.29 -42.24 46.03
CA ASP A 246 -10.50 -41.79 47.43
C ASP A 246 -10.53 -40.26 47.69
N LEU A 247 -11.35 -39.71 48.59
CA LEU A 247 -12.59 -40.06 49.30
C LEU A 247 -12.98 -38.78 50.09
N SER A 248 -14.25 -38.65 50.48
CA SER A 248 -14.78 -37.84 51.61
C SER A 248 -15.38 -36.44 51.31
N THR A 249 -16.69 -36.45 51.12
CA THR A 249 -17.73 -35.81 51.96
C THR A 249 -17.26 -34.75 52.99
N ASP A 250 -17.85 -33.55 52.94
CA ASP A 250 -18.69 -33.05 54.05
C ASP A 250 -19.52 -31.82 53.65
N GLN A 251 -20.83 -31.98 53.81
CA GLN A 251 -21.82 -30.90 53.89
C GLN A 251 -21.88 -30.39 55.34
N VAL A 252 -21.87 -29.08 55.54
CA VAL A 252 -22.65 -28.43 56.62
C VAL A 252 -23.16 -27.09 56.09
N GLY A 253 -24.48 -26.96 55.93
CA GLY A 253 -25.15 -25.72 55.55
C GLY A 253 -25.76 -24.99 56.74
N ILE A 254 -26.14 -23.72 56.55
CA ILE A 254 -27.28 -23.06 57.21
C ILE A 254 -27.85 -22.02 56.24
N ASN A 255 -29.15 -22.12 55.98
CA ASN A 255 -29.98 -21.18 55.21
C ASN A 255 -30.22 -19.86 55.96
N ALA A 256 -30.26 -18.73 55.24
CA ALA A 256 -31.14 -17.60 55.54
C ALA A 256 -31.41 -16.79 54.26
N ASN A 257 -32.63 -16.88 53.74
CA ASN A 257 -33.18 -16.06 52.66
C ASN A 257 -33.30 -14.59 53.10
N TYR A 258 -32.84 -13.62 52.31
CA TYR A 258 -33.54 -12.33 52.09
C TYR A 258 -33.14 -11.74 50.73
N GLU A 259 -34.14 -11.68 49.85
CA GLU A 259 -34.42 -10.65 48.83
C GLU A 259 -33.49 -10.39 47.64
N GLU A 260 -34.12 -10.40 46.45
CA GLU A 260 -33.61 -9.92 45.18
C GLU A 260 -33.13 -8.46 45.27
N GLU A 261 -31.86 -8.23 44.94
CA GLU A 261 -31.50 -7.09 44.12
C GLU A 261 -30.64 -7.60 42.96
N GLN A 262 -31.23 -7.63 41.75
CA GLN A 262 -30.49 -7.83 40.52
C GLN A 262 -29.41 -6.74 40.41
N ALA A 263 -28.17 -7.09 40.77
CA ALA A 263 -27.02 -6.24 40.54
C ALA A 263 -26.82 -6.12 39.02
N LYS A 264 -27.30 -5.01 38.44
CA LYS A 264 -26.98 -4.64 37.06
C LYS A 264 -25.45 -4.61 36.92
N PRO A 265 -24.88 -5.20 35.85
CA PRO A 265 -23.44 -5.16 35.64
C PRO A 265 -23.00 -3.70 35.48
N VAL A 266 -22.26 -3.20 36.47
CA VAL A 266 -21.70 -1.85 36.50
C VAL A 266 -20.65 -1.78 35.40
N THR A 267 -20.92 -1.03 34.34
CA THR A 267 -19.93 -0.81 33.28
C THR A 267 -18.81 0.08 33.82
N ALA A 268 -17.59 -0.01 33.29
CA ALA A 268 -16.45 0.81 33.73
C ALA A 268 -16.74 2.33 33.70
N TRP A 269 -17.65 2.75 32.83
CA TRP A 269 -18.14 4.13 32.74
C TRP A 269 -19.04 4.55 33.90
N ASP A 270 -19.69 3.61 34.58
CA ASP A 270 -20.49 3.89 35.78
C ASP A 270 -19.60 4.08 37.00
N ALA A 271 -18.48 3.35 37.09
CA ALA A 271 -17.48 3.53 38.16
C ALA A 271 -16.83 4.92 38.12
N ILE A 272 -16.49 5.40 36.92
CA ILE A 272 -15.92 6.76 36.72
C ILE A 272 -16.93 7.83 37.14
N ARG A 273 -18.21 7.66 36.78
CA ARG A 273 -19.29 8.60 37.14
C ARG A 273 -19.60 8.61 38.64
N GLN A 274 -19.30 7.53 39.35
CA GLN A 274 -19.43 7.47 40.81
C GLN A 274 -18.24 8.11 41.52
N GLN A 275 -17.02 7.97 40.98
CA GLN A 275 -15.83 8.64 41.53
C GLN A 275 -15.89 10.16 41.40
N SER A 276 -16.45 10.70 40.31
CA SER A 276 -16.57 12.15 40.12
C SER A 276 -17.64 12.84 40.98
N ARG A 277 -18.45 12.07 41.72
CA ARG A 277 -19.54 12.57 42.57
C ARG A 277 -19.22 12.62 44.06
N LYS A 278 -18.02 12.21 44.48
CA LYS A 278 -17.59 12.39 45.88
C LYS A 278 -16.92 13.76 46.04
N PRO A 279 -17.37 14.60 47.00
CA PRO A 279 -16.76 15.91 47.30
C PRO A 279 -15.34 15.78 47.84
#